data_AF-C7P1W6-F1
#
_entry.id   AF-C7P1W6-F1
#
_cell.length_a   1.000
_cell.length_b   1.000
_cell.length_c   1.000
_cell.angle_alpha   90.00
_cell.angle_beta   90.00
_cell.angle_gamma   90.00
#
_symmetry.space_group_name_H-M   'P 1'
#
loop_
_entity.id
_entity.type
_entity.pdbx_description
1 polymer ?
#
loop_
_entity_poly.entity_id
_entity_poly.type
_entity_poly.pdbx_seq_one_letter_code
_entity_poly.pdbx_strand_id
1 'polypeptide(L)'
;MADPQSTPPGDDADQQGATADSGIDADGEQSSGSATDEASVEALRAEVEEKYDFDDFGPEDMAKMTAQEWEVAFEEESWITGGALLDRVADDLRSRVATREVFARVERHTDPQRVLAYSDEGYALVFPDGTVEGHGTVLRDVKPTVALCSMDDYDVPEPPSDDPLPEPDEVPEGGSELGNWMLQLIAGIQLLAGIVLLGGGFLAAIDQIGGAGASPVLLIVAGLAFLAIALVLFLVVANARLSDKFRSEEYRDRLRAIGLSDGERPEFVPALEPDSSGESEDGQHEG
;
A
#
# COMPACT_ATOMS: atom_id res chain seq x y z
N MET A 1 -21.65 48.85 -20.68
CA MET A 1 -20.31 49.47 -20.54
C MET A 1 -19.43 48.48 -19.78
N ALA A 2 -18.22 48.27 -20.32
CA ALA A 2 -17.08 47.48 -19.85
C ALA A 2 -16.86 46.16 -20.61
N ASP A 3 -15.77 46.21 -21.39
CA ASP A 3 -15.23 45.27 -22.38
C ASP A 3 -14.46 44.06 -21.80
N PRO A 4 -14.14 43.05 -22.64
CA PRO A 4 -13.42 41.81 -22.29
C PRO A 4 -11.89 41.88 -22.55
N GLN A 5 -11.18 40.78 -22.19
CA GLN A 5 -9.78 40.40 -22.50
C GLN A 5 -8.68 40.94 -21.55
N SER A 6 -7.90 40.02 -20.94
CA SER A 6 -6.44 40.15 -20.73
C SER A 6 -5.81 38.85 -20.24
N THR A 7 -5.12 38.17 -21.15
CA THR A 7 -4.05 37.17 -20.92
C THR A 7 -2.80 37.85 -20.35
N PRO A 8 -1.99 37.20 -19.48
CA PRO A 8 -0.59 37.56 -19.28
C PRO A 8 0.36 36.60 -20.05
N PRO A 9 1.56 37.08 -20.41
CA PRO A 9 2.28 36.67 -21.62
C PRO A 9 3.21 35.47 -21.42
N GLY A 10 3.58 34.84 -22.54
CA GLY A 10 4.83 34.08 -22.64
C GLY A 10 5.98 35.04 -22.93
N ASP A 11 7.13 34.77 -22.33
CA ASP A 11 8.43 35.30 -22.74
C ASP A 11 9.43 34.15 -22.76
N ASP A 12 9.83 33.79 -23.97
CA ASP A 12 11.08 33.12 -24.27
C ASP A 12 12.24 34.12 -24.14
N ALA A 13 13.43 33.55 -23.87
CA ALA A 13 14.76 34.17 -23.87
C ALA A 13 15.28 34.71 -22.53
N ASP A 14 16.13 33.91 -21.88
CA ASP A 14 17.51 34.35 -21.62
C ASP A 14 18.47 33.16 -21.57
N GLN A 15 19.19 32.99 -22.68
CA GLN A 15 20.45 32.27 -22.75
C GLN A 15 21.57 33.22 -22.28
N GLN A 16 22.30 32.83 -21.25
CA GLN A 16 23.67 33.24 -20.90
C GLN A 16 24.08 32.34 -19.71
N GLY A 17 25.04 31.44 -19.81
CA GLY A 17 26.37 31.63 -20.37
C GLY A 17 27.33 31.98 -19.23
N ALA A 18 27.73 30.98 -18.44
CA ALA A 18 28.85 31.07 -17.51
C ALA A 18 29.74 29.85 -17.71
N THR A 19 30.75 30.05 -18.55
CA THR A 19 31.91 29.20 -18.74
C THR A 19 32.76 29.20 -17.48
N ALA A 20 33.04 28.03 -16.90
CA ALA A 20 34.20 27.82 -16.04
C ALA A 20 35.00 26.66 -16.64
N ASP A 21 36.05 27.08 -17.34
CA ASP A 21 37.19 26.29 -17.79
C ASP A 21 37.88 25.61 -16.59
N SER A 22 37.97 24.28 -16.64
CA SER A 22 39.08 23.53 -16.05
C SER A 22 39.20 22.22 -16.79
N GLY A 23 40.15 22.20 -17.73
CA GLY A 23 40.64 20.98 -18.32
C GLY A 23 41.19 20.05 -17.23
N ILE A 24 40.72 18.80 -17.26
CA ILE A 24 41.39 17.67 -16.61
C ILE A 24 41.74 16.72 -17.75
N ASP A 25 42.93 16.92 -18.30
CA ASP A 25 43.72 15.85 -18.90
C ASP A 25 44.64 15.34 -17.79
N ALA A 26 44.39 14.12 -17.31
CA ALA A 26 45.40 13.26 -16.70
C ALA A 26 44.83 11.84 -16.54
N ASP A 27 45.28 10.96 -17.43
CA ASP A 27 45.69 9.58 -17.18
C ASP A 27 44.79 8.64 -16.37
N GLY A 28 44.48 7.51 -17.01
CA GLY A 28 43.89 6.35 -16.35
C GLY A 28 44.81 5.81 -15.27
N GLU A 29 44.43 6.03 -14.02
CA GLU A 29 44.90 5.25 -12.90
C GLU A 29 43.96 4.05 -12.75
N GLN A 30 44.45 2.87 -13.14
CA GLN A 30 43.89 1.61 -12.70
C GLN A 30 43.98 1.56 -11.17
N SER A 31 42.85 1.74 -10.47
CA SER A 31 42.77 1.54 -9.03
C SER A 31 43.00 0.06 -8.72
N SER A 32 44.25 -0.29 -8.42
CA SER A 32 44.53 -1.44 -7.57
C SER A 32 44.26 -1.01 -6.13
N GLY A 33 43.03 -1.26 -5.66
CA GLY A 33 42.65 -1.05 -4.26
C GLY A 33 43.62 -1.78 -3.34
N SER A 34 44.36 -1.01 -2.53
CA SER A 34 45.27 -1.54 -1.54
C SER A 34 44.49 -1.77 -0.25
N ALA A 35 44.63 -2.95 0.36
CA ALA A 35 44.09 -3.32 1.68
C ALA A 35 44.47 -2.37 2.84
N THR A 36 45.24 -1.31 2.56
CA THR A 36 45.65 -0.26 3.48
C THR A 36 44.58 0.83 3.64
N ASP A 37 43.81 1.11 2.58
CA ASP A 37 42.76 2.15 2.61
C ASP A 37 41.49 1.63 3.32
N GLU A 38 41.08 0.38 3.05
CA GLU A 38 39.96 -0.27 3.74
C GLU A 38 40.14 -0.30 5.28
N ALA A 39 41.35 -0.64 5.75
CA ALA A 39 41.66 -0.65 7.18
C ALA A 39 41.61 0.75 7.83
N SER A 40 41.80 1.81 7.04
CA SER A 40 41.72 3.20 7.52
C SER A 40 40.27 3.70 7.60
N VAL A 41 39.42 3.26 6.68
CA VAL A 41 37.98 3.52 6.65
C VAL A 41 37.28 2.80 7.79
N GLU A 42 37.60 1.52 8.01
CA GLU A 42 37.00 0.72 9.09
C GLU A 42 37.38 1.23 10.48
N ALA A 43 38.59 1.79 10.63
CA ALA A 43 38.99 2.49 11.86
C ALA A 43 38.21 3.79 12.08
N LEU A 44 37.93 4.54 11.00
CA LEU A 44 37.10 5.75 11.07
C LEU A 44 35.66 5.42 11.43
N ARG A 45 35.13 4.29 10.92
CA ARG A 45 33.79 3.79 11.26
C ARG A 45 33.64 3.52 12.75
N ALA A 46 34.59 2.78 13.32
CA ALA A 46 34.59 2.47 14.74
C ALA A 46 34.66 3.74 15.61
N GLU A 47 35.42 4.77 15.19
CA GLU A 47 35.48 6.06 15.88
C GLU A 47 34.14 6.81 15.82
N VAL A 48 33.44 6.75 14.69
CA VAL A 48 32.14 7.39 14.50
C VAL A 48 31.04 6.70 15.32
N GLU A 49 31.01 5.36 15.34
CA GLU A 49 30.10 4.58 16.19
C GLU A 49 30.33 4.80 17.69
N GLU A 50 31.56 5.09 18.11
CA GLU A 50 31.85 5.45 19.50
C GLU A 50 31.44 6.90 19.82
N LYS A 51 31.56 7.81 18.84
CA LYS A 51 31.34 9.24 19.02
C LYS A 51 29.87 9.65 18.97
N TYR A 52 29.03 8.93 18.22
CA TYR A 52 27.63 9.26 18.01
C TYR A 52 26.72 8.11 18.45
N ASP A 53 25.63 8.45 19.15
CA ASP A 53 24.54 7.51 19.44
C ASP A 53 23.55 7.55 18.27
N PHE A 54 23.57 6.51 17.43
CA PHE A 54 22.70 6.43 16.25
C PHE A 54 21.22 6.21 16.60
N ASP A 55 20.90 5.73 17.81
CA ASP A 55 19.53 5.51 18.26
C ASP A 55 18.83 6.83 18.69
N ASP A 56 19.60 7.84 19.11
CA ASP A 56 19.12 9.21 19.46
C ASP A 56 19.75 10.28 18.55
N PHE A 57 19.98 9.94 17.29
CA PHE A 57 20.66 10.82 16.34
C PHE A 57 19.75 11.95 15.84
N GLY A 58 20.14 13.20 16.09
CA GLY A 58 19.34 14.39 15.78
C GLY A 58 19.94 15.36 14.76
N PRO A 59 19.20 16.42 14.37
CA PRO A 59 19.69 17.47 13.47
C PRO A 59 20.92 18.23 13.99
N GLU A 60 21.10 18.30 15.32
CA GLU A 60 22.28 18.92 15.92
C GLU A 60 23.54 18.06 15.73
N ASP A 61 23.39 16.74 15.65
CA ASP A 61 24.52 15.81 15.46
C ASP A 61 24.89 15.72 13.98
N MET A 62 23.90 15.78 13.09
CA MET A 62 24.12 16.00 11.65
C MET A 62 24.98 17.24 11.37
N ALA A 63 24.80 18.32 12.13
CA ALA A 63 25.57 19.56 11.97
C ALA A 63 27.00 19.48 12.52
N LYS A 64 27.28 18.53 13.43
CA LYS A 64 28.62 18.32 14.02
C LYS A 64 29.45 17.32 13.22
N MET A 65 28.80 16.49 12.42
CA MET A 65 29.43 15.43 11.66
C MET A 65 30.13 16.00 10.42
N THR A 66 31.39 15.64 10.24
CA THR A 66 32.19 16.04 9.08
C THR A 66 31.81 15.21 7.85
N ALA A 67 32.13 15.69 6.65
CA ALA A 67 31.79 14.98 5.41
C ALA A 67 32.40 13.56 5.34
N GLN A 68 33.60 13.37 5.89
CA GLN A 68 34.28 12.06 5.92
C GLN A 68 33.64 11.11 6.93
N GLU A 69 33.20 11.61 8.09
CA GLU A 69 32.46 10.79 9.05
C GLU A 69 31.10 10.39 8.46
N TRP A 70 30.43 11.31 7.76
CA TRP A 70 29.18 11.04 7.03
C TRP A 70 29.33 9.95 5.97
N GLU A 71 30.37 10.05 5.13
CA GLU A 71 30.65 9.07 4.09
C GLU A 71 30.80 7.68 4.69
N VAL A 72 31.59 7.54 5.75
CA VAL A 72 31.89 6.24 6.39
C VAL A 72 30.72 5.66 7.18
N ALA A 73 29.88 6.51 7.75
CA ALA A 73 28.67 6.10 8.48
C ALA A 73 27.50 5.69 7.57
N PHE A 74 27.46 6.22 6.34
CA PHE A 74 26.39 5.99 5.38
C PHE A 74 26.96 5.51 4.03
N GLU A 75 27.88 4.54 4.07
CA GLU A 75 28.49 4.00 2.86
C GLU A 75 27.46 3.24 2.03
N GLU A 76 27.36 3.60 0.75
CA GLU A 76 26.47 2.96 -0.23
C GLU A 76 26.80 1.47 -0.41
N GLU A 77 28.06 1.06 -0.19
CA GLU A 77 28.51 -0.33 -0.26
C GLU A 77 28.00 -1.21 0.90
N SER A 78 27.51 -0.61 1.99
CA SER A 78 26.85 -1.32 3.09
C SER A 78 25.39 -1.64 2.79
N TRP A 79 24.82 -1.10 1.71
CA TRP A 79 23.44 -1.40 1.36
C TRP A 79 23.35 -2.63 0.47
N ILE A 80 22.38 -3.49 0.80
CA ILE A 80 22.06 -4.67 -0.01
C ILE A 80 21.50 -4.20 -1.35
N THR A 81 22.14 -4.62 -2.44
CA THR A 81 21.71 -4.39 -3.82
C THR A 81 21.63 -5.71 -4.60
N GLY A 82 21.30 -5.65 -5.88
CA GLY A 82 21.30 -6.81 -6.77
C GLY A 82 20.12 -7.76 -6.52
N GLY A 83 20.35 -9.05 -6.78
CA GLY A 83 19.33 -10.08 -6.56
C GLY A 83 18.90 -10.23 -5.09
N ALA A 84 19.82 -10.03 -4.14
CA ALA A 84 19.53 -10.15 -2.71
C ALA A 84 18.54 -9.07 -2.24
N LEU A 85 18.69 -7.83 -2.72
CA LEU A 85 17.71 -6.77 -2.48
C LEU A 85 16.34 -7.15 -3.03
N LEU A 86 16.30 -7.63 -4.28
CA LEU A 86 15.05 -7.97 -4.95
C LEU A 86 14.33 -9.13 -4.27
N ASP A 87 15.06 -10.12 -3.76
CA ASP A 87 14.46 -11.25 -3.02
C ASP A 87 13.86 -10.75 -1.69
N ARG A 88 14.62 -9.92 -0.94
CA ARG A 88 14.14 -9.26 0.29
C ARG A 88 12.89 -8.41 0.05
N VAL A 89 12.89 -7.61 -1.01
CA VAL A 89 11.74 -6.76 -1.39
C VAL A 89 10.52 -7.60 -1.78
N ALA A 90 10.72 -8.68 -2.54
CA ALA A 90 9.62 -9.55 -2.91
C ALA A 90 8.97 -10.19 -1.68
N ASP A 91 9.78 -10.64 -0.72
CA ASP A 91 9.32 -11.30 0.49
C ASP A 91 8.61 -10.33 1.46
N ASP A 92 9.18 -9.14 1.69
CA ASP A 92 8.52 -8.13 2.52
C ASP A 92 7.18 -7.67 1.90
N LEU A 93 7.15 -7.44 0.59
CA LEU A 93 5.91 -7.05 -0.10
C LEU A 93 4.85 -8.15 -0.04
N ARG A 94 5.22 -9.43 -0.22
CA ARG A 94 4.29 -10.56 -0.06
C ARG A 94 3.75 -10.65 1.36
N SER A 95 4.60 -10.42 2.37
CA SER A 95 4.17 -10.37 3.76
C SER A 95 3.16 -9.23 4.00
N ARG A 96 3.44 -8.03 3.50
CA ARG A 96 2.51 -6.88 3.59
C ARG A 96 1.20 -7.10 2.86
N VAL A 97 1.22 -7.82 1.73
CA VAL A 97 0.00 -8.20 1.02
C VAL A 97 -0.79 -9.22 1.85
N ALA A 98 -0.13 -10.19 2.46
CA ALA A 98 -0.76 -11.16 3.36
C ALA A 98 -1.39 -10.49 4.60
N THR A 99 -0.75 -9.46 5.16
CA THR A 99 -1.28 -8.68 6.29
C THR A 99 -2.30 -7.60 5.87
N ARG A 100 -2.58 -7.48 4.56
CA ARG A 100 -3.53 -6.52 3.96
C ARG A 100 -3.12 -5.05 4.16
N GLU A 101 -1.82 -4.80 4.31
CA GLU A 101 -1.26 -3.45 4.33
C GLU A 101 -1.11 -2.89 2.91
N VAL A 102 -0.83 -3.77 1.94
CA VAL A 102 -0.68 -3.43 0.52
C VAL A 102 -1.62 -4.30 -0.32
N PHE A 103 -2.23 -3.72 -1.36
CA PHE A 103 -2.99 -4.47 -2.36
C PHE A 103 -2.23 -4.45 -3.68
N ALA A 104 -1.44 -5.49 -3.93
CA ALA A 104 -0.71 -5.69 -5.18
C ALA A 104 -0.41 -7.18 -5.38
N ARG A 105 -0.37 -7.61 -6.63
CA ARG A 105 0.26 -8.87 -7.02
C ARG A 105 1.76 -8.63 -7.18
N VAL A 106 2.58 -9.50 -6.60
CA VAL A 106 4.03 -9.38 -6.56
C VAL A 106 4.66 -10.48 -7.39
N GLU A 107 5.45 -10.11 -8.38
CA GLU A 107 6.15 -11.03 -9.26
C GLU A 107 7.66 -10.80 -9.23
N ARG A 108 8.41 -11.85 -8.93
CA ARG A 108 9.87 -11.86 -8.97
C ARG A 108 10.35 -12.41 -10.31
N HIS A 109 11.07 -11.59 -11.08
CA HIS A 109 11.59 -11.94 -12.40
C HIS A 109 13.12 -12.08 -12.36
N THR A 110 13.67 -13.17 -12.89
CA THR A 110 15.12 -13.41 -12.90
C THR A 110 15.81 -12.88 -14.16
N ASP A 111 15.08 -12.70 -15.26
CA ASP A 111 15.64 -12.24 -16.55
C ASP A 111 14.71 -11.25 -17.28
N PRO A 112 15.10 -9.96 -17.41
CA PRO A 112 16.04 -9.26 -16.53
C PRO A 112 15.64 -9.32 -15.04
N GLN A 113 16.60 -9.14 -14.14
CA GLN A 113 16.32 -9.17 -12.70
C GLN A 113 15.48 -7.96 -12.28
N ARG A 114 14.26 -8.21 -11.80
CA ARG A 114 13.34 -7.18 -11.31
C ARG A 114 12.26 -7.73 -10.40
N VAL A 115 11.67 -6.88 -9.58
CA VAL A 115 10.41 -7.14 -8.88
C VAL A 115 9.34 -6.24 -9.46
N LEU A 116 8.23 -6.84 -9.89
CA LEU A 116 7.06 -6.12 -10.37
C LEU A 116 5.94 -6.29 -9.34
N ALA A 117 5.50 -5.18 -8.75
CA ALA A 117 4.29 -5.13 -7.95
C ALA A 117 3.23 -4.34 -8.71
N TYR A 118 2.01 -4.85 -8.82
CA TYR A 118 0.94 -4.14 -9.52
C TYR A 118 -0.44 -4.38 -8.91
N SER A 119 -1.28 -3.36 -9.01
CA SER A 119 -2.69 -3.37 -8.61
C SER A 119 -3.58 -3.11 -9.83
N ASP A 120 -4.87 -2.88 -9.57
CA ASP A 120 -5.85 -2.45 -10.56
C ASP A 120 -5.67 -0.99 -11.02
N GLU A 121 -4.91 -0.18 -10.28
CA GLU A 121 -4.78 1.26 -10.50
C GLU A 121 -3.34 1.76 -10.65
N GLY A 122 -2.34 0.91 -10.40
CA GLY A 122 -0.93 1.31 -10.45
C GLY A 122 0.03 0.15 -10.39
N TYR A 123 1.31 0.46 -10.59
CA TYR A 123 2.38 -0.52 -10.51
C TYR A 123 3.67 0.13 -10.01
N ALA A 124 4.59 -0.71 -9.57
CA ALA A 124 5.95 -0.36 -9.26
C ALA A 124 6.89 -1.45 -9.78
N LEU A 125 7.94 -1.04 -10.47
CA LEU A 125 9.04 -1.88 -10.92
C LEU A 125 10.28 -1.53 -10.09
N VAL A 126 10.86 -2.53 -9.44
CA VAL A 126 12.08 -2.40 -8.66
C VAL A 126 13.23 -3.04 -9.43
N PHE A 127 14.29 -2.26 -9.61
CA PHE A 127 15.51 -2.66 -10.30
C PHE A 127 16.59 -3.11 -9.29
N PRO A 128 17.62 -3.85 -9.74
CA PRO A 128 18.68 -4.36 -8.86
C PRO A 128 19.51 -3.27 -8.17
N ASP A 129 19.56 -2.07 -8.72
CA ASP A 129 20.22 -0.89 -8.14
C ASP A 129 19.37 -0.20 -7.06
N GLY A 130 18.16 -0.70 -6.78
CA GLY A 130 17.21 -0.10 -5.85
C GLY A 130 16.36 1.03 -6.46
N THR A 131 16.55 1.34 -7.74
CA THR A 131 15.68 2.29 -8.45
C THR A 131 14.25 1.74 -8.52
N VAL A 132 13.26 2.62 -8.31
CA VAL A 132 11.83 2.26 -8.38
C VAL A 132 11.10 3.17 -9.38
N GLU A 133 10.55 2.56 -10.43
CA GLU A 133 9.72 3.21 -11.44
C GLU A 133 8.25 2.78 -11.30
N GLY A 134 7.31 3.63 -11.71
CA GLY A 134 5.89 3.29 -11.71
C GLY A 134 4.98 4.45 -11.34
N HIS A 135 3.76 4.16 -10.92
CA HIS A 135 2.79 5.15 -10.47
C HIS A 135 1.72 4.56 -9.54
N GLY A 136 0.96 5.45 -8.91
CA GLY A 136 -0.17 5.08 -8.05
C GLY A 136 0.24 4.72 -6.62
N THR A 137 -0.69 4.11 -5.89
CA THR A 137 -0.51 3.71 -4.49
C THR A 137 0.59 2.67 -4.34
N VAL A 138 0.72 1.75 -5.31
CA VAL A 138 1.76 0.72 -5.31
C VAL A 138 3.16 1.34 -5.26
N LEU A 139 3.44 2.38 -6.05
CA LEU A 139 4.73 3.08 -5.99
C LEU A 139 4.99 3.70 -4.60
N ARG A 140 3.96 4.27 -3.99
CA ARG A 140 4.05 4.88 -2.66
C ARG A 140 4.38 3.85 -1.58
N ASP A 141 3.86 2.64 -1.71
CA ASP A 141 4.05 1.56 -0.73
C ASP A 141 5.37 0.79 -0.95
N VAL A 142 5.83 0.68 -2.21
CA VAL A 142 7.05 -0.04 -2.56
C VAL A 142 8.31 0.76 -2.22
N LYS A 143 8.34 2.09 -2.42
CA LYS A 143 9.54 2.91 -2.14
C LYS A 143 10.08 2.77 -0.71
N PRO A 144 9.25 2.89 0.35
CA PRO A 144 9.73 2.66 1.71
C PRO A 144 10.22 1.24 1.94
N THR A 145 9.57 0.25 1.31
CA THR A 145 9.95 -1.16 1.42
C THR A 145 11.35 -1.41 0.85
N VAL A 146 11.66 -0.85 -0.32
CA VAL A 146 12.99 -0.95 -0.94
C VAL A 146 14.07 -0.35 -0.04
N ALA A 147 13.81 0.83 0.52
CA ALA A 147 14.75 1.48 1.42
C ALA A 147 15.00 0.71 2.73
N LEU A 148 13.98 0.03 3.27
CA LEU A 148 14.15 -0.83 4.44
C LEU A 148 14.89 -2.11 4.07
N CYS A 149 14.53 -2.74 2.95
CA CYS A 149 15.15 -3.99 2.51
C CYS A 149 16.62 -3.81 2.08
N SER A 150 17.05 -2.60 1.72
CA SER A 150 18.46 -2.31 1.45
C SER A 150 19.31 -2.21 2.71
N MET A 151 18.70 -2.05 3.90
CA MET A 151 19.42 -2.06 5.17
C MET A 151 19.69 -3.51 5.61
N ASP A 152 20.92 -3.81 5.99
CA ASP A 152 21.31 -5.14 6.50
C ASP A 152 20.57 -5.52 7.80
N ASP A 153 20.40 -4.56 8.70
CA ASP A 153 19.78 -4.77 10.03
C ASP A 153 18.25 -4.93 9.97
N TYR A 154 17.64 -4.70 8.82
CA TYR A 154 16.20 -4.91 8.67
C TYR A 154 15.90 -6.41 8.57
N ASP A 155 15.12 -6.93 9.52
CA ASP A 155 14.65 -8.31 9.49
C ASP A 155 13.41 -8.42 8.60
N VAL A 156 13.57 -9.06 7.44
CA VAL A 156 12.50 -9.21 6.44
C VAL A 156 11.58 -10.34 6.87
N PRO A 157 10.26 -10.08 7.04
CA PRO A 157 9.33 -11.12 7.40
C PRO A 157 9.21 -12.19 6.30
N GLU A 158 9.29 -13.46 6.67
CA GLU A 158 9.06 -14.57 5.75
C GLU A 158 7.57 -14.60 5.31
N PRO A 159 7.28 -14.58 4.00
CA PRO A 159 5.91 -14.59 3.52
C PRO A 159 5.26 -15.98 3.70
N PRO A 160 3.94 -16.04 3.93
CA PRO A 160 3.24 -17.33 4.06
C PRO A 160 3.11 -18.09 2.73
N SER A 161 3.17 -17.38 1.60
CA SER A 161 3.11 -17.94 0.24
C SER A 161 3.69 -16.96 -0.77
N ASP A 162 4.11 -17.48 -1.93
CA ASP A 162 4.57 -16.66 -3.07
C ASP A 162 3.46 -15.79 -3.68
N ASP A 163 2.21 -16.27 -3.62
CA ASP A 163 1.00 -15.53 -3.99
C ASP A 163 0.06 -15.48 -2.77
N PRO A 164 0.09 -14.38 -1.99
CA PRO A 164 -0.71 -14.25 -0.76
C PRO A 164 -2.15 -13.79 -1.01
N LEU A 165 -2.49 -13.39 -2.24
CA LEU A 165 -3.85 -12.94 -2.57
C LEU A 165 -4.78 -14.14 -2.75
N PRO A 166 -6.01 -14.08 -2.21
CA PRO A 166 -7.01 -15.14 -2.44
C PRO A 166 -7.53 -15.10 -3.88
N GLU A 167 -7.99 -16.25 -4.38
CA GLU A 167 -8.71 -16.26 -5.64
C GLU A 167 -10.06 -15.50 -5.50
N PRO A 168 -10.56 -14.83 -6.56
CA PRO A 168 -11.77 -14.01 -6.46
C PRO A 168 -13.00 -14.77 -5.93
N ASP A 169 -13.14 -16.06 -6.25
CA ASP A 169 -14.23 -16.91 -5.81
C ASP A 169 -14.07 -17.43 -4.37
N GLU A 170 -12.87 -17.37 -3.79
CA GLU A 170 -12.61 -17.72 -2.39
C GLU A 170 -12.97 -16.59 -1.42
N VAL A 171 -13.14 -15.36 -1.91
CA VAL A 171 -13.54 -14.21 -1.10
C VAL A 171 -14.95 -14.47 -0.52
N PRO A 172 -15.13 -14.53 0.81
CA PRO A 172 -16.44 -14.80 1.41
C PRO A 172 -17.39 -13.62 1.25
N GLU A 173 -18.67 -13.91 1.04
CA GLU A 173 -19.74 -12.92 1.07
C GLU A 173 -20.08 -12.54 2.52
N GLY A 174 -19.33 -11.58 3.10
CA GLY A 174 -19.72 -10.92 4.35
C GLY A 174 -18.88 -11.30 5.59
N GLY A 175 -18.16 -10.32 6.13
CA GLY A 175 -17.37 -10.48 7.36
C GLY A 175 -18.09 -10.07 8.65
N SER A 176 -19.27 -9.44 8.57
CA SER A 176 -19.96 -8.83 9.73
C SER A 176 -21.25 -9.54 10.15
N GLU A 177 -21.48 -10.77 9.69
CA GLU A 177 -22.76 -11.48 9.85
C GLU A 177 -23.23 -11.59 11.31
N LEU A 178 -22.32 -11.85 12.26
CA LEU A 178 -22.65 -11.98 13.67
C LEU A 178 -23.17 -10.67 14.26
N GLY A 179 -22.48 -9.56 14.00
CA GLY A 179 -22.90 -8.23 14.47
C GLY A 179 -24.25 -7.82 13.88
N ASN A 180 -24.42 -8.08 12.58
CA ASN A 180 -25.69 -7.87 11.89
C ASN A 180 -26.82 -8.71 12.49
N TRP A 181 -26.57 -9.99 12.76
CA TRP A 181 -27.54 -10.91 13.36
C TRP A 181 -27.96 -10.48 14.77
N MET A 182 -27.01 -10.01 15.59
CA MET A 182 -27.31 -9.50 16.93
C MET A 182 -28.20 -8.25 16.89
N LEU A 183 -27.89 -7.29 16.02
CA LEU A 183 -28.73 -6.10 15.83
C LEU A 183 -30.13 -6.47 15.30
N GLN A 184 -30.21 -7.44 14.38
CA GLN A 184 -31.47 -7.93 13.85
C GLN A 184 -32.31 -8.65 14.92
N LEU A 185 -31.69 -9.42 15.82
CA LEU A 185 -32.36 -10.06 16.95
C LEU A 185 -32.93 -9.03 17.92
N ILE A 186 -32.14 -8.02 18.29
CA ILE A 186 -32.58 -6.91 19.14
C ILE A 186 -33.74 -6.16 18.48
N ALA A 187 -33.61 -5.83 17.19
CA ALA A 187 -34.67 -5.19 16.42
C ALA A 187 -35.94 -6.05 16.37
N GLY A 188 -35.82 -7.37 16.23
CA GLY A 188 -36.93 -8.32 16.23
C GLY A 188 -37.66 -8.37 17.58
N ILE A 189 -36.92 -8.45 18.69
CA ILE A 189 -37.50 -8.42 20.05
C ILE A 189 -38.18 -7.07 20.31
N GLN A 190 -37.55 -5.97 19.91
CA GLN A 190 -38.10 -4.61 20.03
C GLN A 190 -39.39 -4.45 19.23
N LEU A 191 -39.41 -4.98 18.00
CA LEU A 191 -40.60 -4.99 17.16
C LEU A 191 -41.75 -5.74 17.84
N LEU A 192 -41.47 -6.94 18.36
CA LEU A 192 -42.46 -7.74 19.10
C LEU A 192 -42.98 -7.00 20.34
N ALA A 193 -42.09 -6.41 21.13
CA ALA A 193 -42.47 -5.61 22.29
C ALA A 193 -43.36 -4.41 21.90
N GLY A 194 -43.01 -3.71 20.82
CA GLY A 194 -43.83 -2.62 20.28
C GLY A 194 -45.23 -3.07 19.86
N ILE A 195 -45.34 -4.21 19.17
CA ILE A 195 -46.62 -4.81 18.76
C ILE A 195 -47.45 -5.20 19.99
N VAL A 196 -46.84 -5.84 21.00
CA VAL A 196 -47.51 -6.24 22.23
C VAL A 196 -48.03 -5.02 23.00
N LEU A 197 -47.23 -3.95 23.10
CA LEU A 197 -47.64 -2.71 23.75
C LEU A 197 -48.79 -2.01 23.03
N LEU A 198 -48.76 -1.96 21.69
CA LEU A 198 -49.86 -1.41 20.90
C LEU A 198 -51.14 -2.23 21.05
N GLY A 199 -51.03 -3.56 20.94
CA GLY A 199 -52.16 -4.46 21.12
C GLY A 199 -52.77 -4.35 22.52
N GLY A 200 -51.92 -4.32 23.56
CA GLY A 200 -52.35 -4.12 24.94
C GLY A 200 -53.02 -2.76 25.16
N GLY A 201 -52.43 -1.68 24.63
CA GLY A 201 -53.02 -0.34 24.68
C GLY A 201 -54.37 -0.25 23.98
N PHE A 202 -54.52 -0.88 22.83
CA PHE A 202 -55.79 -0.94 22.10
C PHE A 202 -56.86 -1.72 22.87
N LEU A 203 -56.52 -2.90 23.39
CA LEU A 203 -57.44 -3.73 24.18
C LEU A 203 -57.88 -3.04 25.48
N ALA A 204 -56.96 -2.31 26.12
CA ALA A 204 -57.28 -1.48 27.28
C ALA A 204 -58.18 -0.28 26.92
N ALA A 205 -58.01 0.31 25.74
CA ALA A 205 -58.83 1.43 25.27
C ALA A 205 -60.29 1.03 24.99
N ILE A 206 -60.55 -0.23 24.64
CA ILE A 206 -61.90 -0.77 24.44
C ILE A 206 -62.48 -1.48 25.68
N ASP A 207 -61.85 -1.30 26.86
CA ASP A 207 -62.25 -1.86 28.16
C ASP A 207 -62.31 -3.40 28.21
N GLN A 208 -61.65 -4.08 27.26
CA GLN A 208 -61.61 -5.54 27.17
C GLN A 208 -60.65 -6.16 28.20
N ILE A 209 -59.61 -5.41 28.58
CA ILE A 209 -58.58 -5.83 29.54
C ILE A 209 -58.44 -4.72 30.59
N GLY A 210 -59.48 -4.55 31.41
CA GLY A 210 -59.45 -3.64 32.56
C GLY A 210 -58.77 -4.29 33.76
N GLY A 211 -57.65 -3.74 34.25
CA GLY A 211 -57.07 -4.25 35.51
C GLY A 211 -55.70 -3.77 35.98
N ALA A 212 -54.88 -3.10 35.18
CA ALA A 212 -53.57 -2.63 35.64
C ALA A 212 -53.41 -1.15 35.31
N GLY A 213 -52.97 -0.33 36.28
CA GLY A 213 -52.88 1.14 36.23
C GLY A 213 -51.94 1.76 35.19
N ALA A 214 -51.78 1.13 34.03
CA ALA A 214 -51.12 1.68 32.86
C ALA A 214 -52.14 2.47 32.01
N SER A 215 -51.85 3.74 31.73
CA SER A 215 -52.67 4.55 30.82
C SER A 215 -52.62 3.97 29.41
N PRO A 216 -53.77 3.68 28.75
CA PRO A 216 -53.81 3.17 27.38
C PRO A 216 -53.00 4.04 26.40
N VAL A 217 -53.03 5.35 26.60
CA VAL A 217 -52.25 6.32 25.82
C VAL A 217 -50.75 6.09 25.97
N LEU A 218 -50.27 5.84 27.20
CA LEU A 218 -48.84 5.57 27.43
C LEU A 218 -48.39 4.27 26.78
N LEU A 219 -49.21 3.22 26.82
CA LEU A 219 -48.93 1.95 26.14
C LEU A 219 -48.82 2.12 24.63
N ILE A 220 -49.74 2.90 24.05
CA ILE A 220 -49.73 3.19 22.60
C ILE A 220 -48.48 3.99 22.22
N VAL A 221 -48.16 5.06 22.95
CA VAL A 221 -46.99 5.90 22.68
C VAL A 221 -45.69 5.10 22.84
N ALA A 222 -45.56 4.31 23.91
CA ALA A 222 -44.41 3.45 24.12
C ALA A 222 -44.29 2.41 22.99
N GLY A 223 -45.41 1.78 22.60
CA GLY A 223 -45.44 0.83 21.48
C GLY A 223 -44.97 1.47 20.17
N LEU A 224 -45.46 2.66 19.83
CA LEU A 224 -44.99 3.41 18.65
C LEU A 224 -43.50 3.75 18.72
N ALA A 225 -42.98 4.15 19.89
CA ALA A 225 -41.56 4.41 20.06
C ALA A 225 -40.71 3.14 19.85
N PHE A 226 -41.16 2.00 20.38
CA PHE A 226 -40.51 0.71 20.16
C PHE A 226 -40.50 0.32 18.67
N LEU A 227 -41.63 0.48 17.97
CA LEU A 227 -41.70 0.24 16.52
C LEU A 227 -40.77 1.16 15.73
N ALA A 228 -40.73 2.45 16.08
CA ALA A 228 -39.86 3.42 15.40
C ALA A 228 -38.38 3.06 15.56
N ILE A 229 -37.96 2.69 16.78
CA ILE A 229 -36.59 2.23 17.04
C ILE A 229 -36.29 0.94 16.27
N ALA A 230 -37.20 -0.05 16.30
CA ALA A 230 -37.03 -1.29 15.57
C ALA A 230 -36.86 -1.05 14.06
N LEU A 231 -37.68 -0.16 13.48
CA LEU A 231 -37.58 0.23 12.07
C LEU A 231 -36.20 0.82 11.74
N VAL A 232 -35.71 1.75 12.57
CA VAL A 232 -34.38 2.34 12.37
C VAL A 232 -33.29 1.26 12.44
N LEU A 233 -33.34 0.36 13.41
CA LEU A 233 -32.37 -0.73 13.53
C LEU A 233 -32.37 -1.65 12.30
N PHE A 234 -33.54 -2.00 11.76
CA PHE A 234 -33.63 -2.78 10.53
C PHE A 234 -33.05 -2.04 9.32
N LEU A 235 -33.25 -0.71 9.22
CA LEU A 235 -32.66 0.09 8.13
C LEU A 235 -31.13 0.13 8.22
N VAL A 236 -30.57 0.27 9.43
CA VAL A 236 -29.12 0.23 9.65
C VAL A 236 -28.55 -1.12 9.22
N VAL A 237 -29.17 -2.22 9.66
CA VAL A 237 -28.82 -3.60 9.27
C VAL A 237 -28.90 -3.81 7.76
N ALA A 238 -29.98 -3.36 7.12
CA ALA A 238 -30.15 -3.48 5.67
C ALA A 238 -29.05 -2.75 4.90
N ASN A 239 -28.70 -1.53 5.33
CA ASN A 239 -27.63 -0.76 4.72
C ASN A 239 -26.24 -1.41 4.92
N ALA A 240 -25.97 -1.93 6.13
CA ALA A 240 -24.72 -2.63 6.42
C ALA A 240 -24.54 -3.88 5.55
N ARG A 241 -25.61 -4.70 5.42
CA ARG A 241 -25.58 -5.90 4.58
C ARG A 241 -25.33 -5.58 3.11
N LEU A 242 -25.95 -4.52 2.60
CA LEU A 242 -25.75 -4.09 1.22
C LEU A 242 -24.32 -3.58 0.99
N SER A 243 -23.79 -2.78 1.92
CA SER A 243 -22.42 -2.28 1.87
C SER A 243 -21.39 -3.41 1.92
N ASP A 244 -21.59 -4.41 2.77
CA ASP A 244 -20.70 -5.58 2.83
C ASP A 244 -20.69 -6.37 1.53
N LYS A 245 -21.86 -6.58 0.93
CA LYS A 245 -21.97 -7.24 -0.37
C LYS A 245 -21.21 -6.47 -1.44
N PHE A 246 -21.45 -5.16 -1.57
CA PHE A 246 -20.75 -4.34 -2.56
C PHE A 246 -19.24 -4.34 -2.36
N ARG A 247 -18.75 -4.22 -1.12
CA ARG A 247 -17.32 -4.27 -0.84
C ARG A 247 -16.70 -5.62 -1.22
N SER A 248 -17.41 -6.73 -0.98
CA SER A 248 -16.92 -8.05 -1.40
C SER A 248 -16.90 -8.19 -2.92
N GLU A 249 -17.92 -7.71 -3.63
CA GLU A 249 -17.97 -7.75 -5.10
C GLU A 249 -16.89 -6.85 -5.72
N GLU A 250 -16.72 -5.63 -5.21
CA GLU A 250 -15.66 -4.71 -5.62
C GLU A 250 -14.28 -5.32 -5.40
N TYR A 251 -14.01 -5.92 -4.24
CA TYR A 251 -12.74 -6.61 -4.00
C TYR A 251 -12.49 -7.74 -4.99
N ARG A 252 -13.50 -8.55 -5.32
CA ARG A 252 -13.39 -9.60 -6.35
C ARG A 252 -13.11 -9.03 -7.74
N ASP A 253 -13.76 -7.93 -8.11
CA ASP A 253 -13.52 -7.27 -9.39
C ASP A 253 -12.09 -6.73 -9.48
N ARG A 254 -11.55 -6.20 -8.39
CA ARG A 254 -10.15 -5.76 -8.31
C ARG A 254 -9.18 -6.93 -8.44
N LEU A 255 -9.45 -8.06 -7.76
CA LEU A 255 -8.64 -9.28 -7.91
C LEU A 255 -8.68 -9.83 -9.36
N ARG A 256 -9.83 -9.76 -10.04
CA ARG A 256 -9.93 -10.12 -11.46
C ARG A 256 -9.10 -9.17 -12.34
N ALA A 257 -9.18 -7.87 -12.07
CA ALA A 257 -8.49 -6.85 -12.86
C ALA A 257 -6.96 -7.02 -12.83
N ILE A 258 -6.40 -7.57 -11.75
CA ILE A 258 -4.96 -7.86 -11.62
C ILE A 258 -4.55 -9.25 -12.17
N GLY A 259 -5.46 -9.94 -12.83
CA GLY A 259 -5.17 -11.19 -13.52
C GLY A 259 -5.17 -12.44 -12.64
N LEU A 260 -5.81 -12.42 -11.47
CA LEU A 260 -5.95 -13.63 -10.64
C LEU A 260 -6.99 -14.62 -11.19
N SER A 261 -7.89 -14.21 -12.08
CA SER A 261 -8.82 -15.13 -12.76
C SER A 261 -8.27 -15.68 -14.07
N ASP A 262 -7.84 -14.80 -14.96
CA ASP A 262 -7.52 -15.17 -16.35
C ASP A 262 -6.01 -15.17 -16.64
N GLY A 263 -5.17 -14.82 -15.65
CA GLY A 263 -3.72 -14.72 -15.79
C GLY A 263 -3.23 -13.46 -16.51
N GLU A 264 -4.14 -12.66 -17.06
CA GLU A 264 -3.80 -11.48 -17.87
C GLU A 264 -3.51 -10.26 -16.98
N ARG A 265 -2.39 -9.57 -17.24
CA ARG A 265 -2.03 -8.36 -16.49
C ARG A 265 -2.84 -7.15 -16.99
N PRO A 266 -3.05 -6.12 -16.15
CA PRO A 266 -3.61 -4.85 -16.61
C PRO A 266 -2.77 -4.26 -17.76
N GLU A 267 -3.42 -3.65 -18.76
CA GLU A 267 -2.75 -3.14 -19.97
C GLU A 267 -1.67 -2.07 -19.71
N PHE A 268 -1.77 -1.34 -18.59
CA PHE A 268 -0.80 -0.32 -18.22
C PHE A 268 0.48 -0.90 -17.58
N VAL A 269 0.47 -2.18 -17.20
CA VAL A 269 1.62 -2.85 -16.61
C VAL A 269 2.62 -3.18 -17.72
N PRO A 270 3.89 -2.76 -17.62
CA PRO A 270 4.87 -2.99 -18.66
C PRO A 270 5.03 -4.47 -19.01
N ALA A 271 5.06 -4.77 -20.31
CA ALA A 271 5.43 -6.09 -20.79
C ALA A 271 6.89 -6.35 -20.43
N LEU A 272 7.11 -7.47 -19.76
CA LEU A 272 8.40 -7.87 -19.24
C LEU A 272 9.02 -8.87 -20.21
N GLU A 273 9.43 -8.39 -21.39
CA GLU A 273 10.11 -9.23 -22.38
C GLU A 273 11.52 -9.60 -21.89
N PRO A 274 11.99 -10.85 -22.12
CA PRO A 274 13.39 -11.19 -21.93
C PRO A 274 14.23 -10.46 -22.98
N ASP A 275 15.39 -9.93 -22.60
CA ASP A 275 16.30 -9.25 -23.54
C ASP A 275 16.81 -10.25 -24.60
N SER A 276 16.11 -10.35 -25.73
CA SER A 276 16.62 -11.04 -26.92
C SER A 276 17.63 -10.12 -27.64
N SER A 277 18.76 -9.84 -26.98
CA SER A 277 19.88 -9.13 -27.61
C SER A 277 20.98 -10.14 -27.95
N GLY A 278 21.09 -10.49 -29.23
CA GLY A 278 22.23 -11.25 -29.74
C GLY A 278 21.96 -12.32 -30.79
N GLU A 279 20.97 -12.16 -31.68
CA GLU A 279 21.01 -12.91 -32.94
C GLU A 279 22.11 -12.28 -33.80
N SER A 280 23.30 -12.87 -33.71
CA SER A 280 24.49 -12.45 -34.43
C SER A 280 24.19 -12.51 -35.93
N GLU A 281 24.36 -11.37 -36.61
CA GLU A 281 24.62 -11.31 -38.04
C GLU A 281 25.84 -12.18 -38.35
N ASP A 282 25.61 -13.47 -38.60
CA ASP A 282 26.65 -14.35 -39.10
C ASP A 282 26.83 -14.06 -40.59
N GLY A 283 27.93 -13.37 -40.86
CA GLY A 283 28.33 -12.93 -42.19
C GLY A 283 28.46 -14.11 -43.15
N GLN A 284 27.68 -14.09 -44.21
CA GLN A 284 27.97 -14.89 -45.40
C GLN A 284 29.15 -14.26 -46.15
N HIS A 285 30.35 -14.72 -45.80
CA HIS A 285 31.54 -14.68 -46.66
C HIS A 285 31.56 -15.96 -47.53
N GLU A 286 31.42 -15.74 -48.83
CA GLU A 286 32.05 -16.44 -49.97
C GLU A 286 31.95 -17.96 -50.16
N GLY A 287 31.39 -18.31 -51.33
CA GLY A 287 31.63 -19.51 -52.12
C GLY A 287 31.21 -19.28 -53.57
#